data_AF-A0A349JJZ2-F1
#
_entry.id   AF-A0A349JJZ2-F1
#
_cell.length_a   1.000
_cell.length_b   1.000
_cell.length_c   1.000
_cell.angle_alpha   90.00
_cell.angle_beta   90.00
_cell.angle_gamma   90.00
#
_symmetry.space_group_name_H-M   'P 1'
#
loop_
_entity.id
_entity.type
_entity.pdbx_description
1 polymer ?
#
loop_
_entity_poly.entity_id
_entity_poly.type
_entity_poly.pdbx_seq_one_letter_code
_entity_poly.pdbx_strand_id
1 'polypeptide(L)'
;MEPSSLQPFSGQLILRLRDQLPDHPGIYFVVGEREQLFYIGQSKNLRKRWAGASHHRYKQFARKGLDKIVIKYILASVSELNELECKYIEQFNPLLNYGKVKKYLPKTITRFSELQRLLKLASQPLFPSIIYKSRNGKTIPREPYDLFRGFVAGVYENQQLHILVLCRQNMGELLWKSSCHRTKQSFYISPEQQLLASCYFFDARQVIFEFVELFDCNFADAVFQDVYPDVLNYEIAGVTLKGLSQPTLLSSYLSKNSTNIDNLGKDYLLGITEKLQPLPAEFSLNKDLIW
;
A
#
# COMPACT_ATOMS: atom_id res chain seq x y z
N MET A 1 -26.38 -18.31 47.15
CA MET A 1 -26.07 -16.98 46.58
C MET A 1 -26.72 -16.93 45.21
N GLU A 2 -27.75 -16.10 45.05
CA GLU A 2 -28.36 -15.91 43.73
C GLU A 2 -27.33 -15.34 42.75
N PRO A 3 -27.39 -15.71 41.45
CA PRO A 3 -26.55 -15.10 40.44
C PRO A 3 -26.90 -13.61 40.41
N SER A 4 -25.95 -12.78 40.84
CA SER A 4 -26.08 -11.32 40.85
C SER A 4 -26.43 -10.86 39.44
N SER A 5 -27.71 -10.54 39.24
CA SER A 5 -28.22 -10.04 37.97
C SER A 5 -27.48 -8.76 37.63
N LEU A 6 -26.90 -8.73 36.43
CA LEU A 6 -26.33 -7.53 35.84
C LEU A 6 -27.30 -6.35 36.04
N GLN A 7 -26.76 -5.21 36.46
CA GLN A 7 -27.55 -3.98 36.35
C GLN A 7 -27.94 -3.79 34.87
N PRO A 8 -29.20 -3.43 34.59
CA PRO A 8 -29.63 -3.20 33.22
C PRO A 8 -28.80 -2.08 32.60
N PHE A 9 -28.41 -2.25 31.33
CA PHE A 9 -27.67 -1.20 30.63
C PHE A 9 -28.47 0.09 30.58
N SER A 10 -27.82 1.20 30.95
CA SER A 10 -28.41 2.54 30.84
C SER A 10 -28.49 3.03 29.39
N GLY A 11 -27.75 2.40 28.48
CA GLY A 11 -27.87 2.64 27.05
C GLY A 11 -26.81 1.91 26.23
N GLN A 12 -26.92 2.04 24.91
CA GLN A 12 -25.95 1.51 23.95
C GLN A 12 -25.85 2.37 22.70
N LEU A 13 -24.66 2.46 22.12
CA LEU A 13 -24.40 3.19 20.87
C LEU A 13 -23.36 2.46 20.02
N ILE A 14 -23.49 2.53 18.70
CA ILE A 14 -22.39 2.11 17.81
C ILE A 14 -21.20 3.06 17.95
N LEU A 15 -19.98 2.57 17.74
CA LEU A 15 -18.74 3.35 17.90
C LEU A 15 -18.70 4.58 16.99
N ARG A 16 -19.35 4.55 15.81
CA ARG A 16 -19.51 5.72 14.95
C ARG A 16 -20.20 6.90 15.67
N LEU A 17 -21.19 6.60 16.51
CA LEU A 17 -22.00 7.57 17.25
C LEU A 17 -21.48 7.85 18.66
N ARG A 18 -20.23 7.48 18.96
CA ARG A 18 -19.63 7.62 20.31
C ARG A 18 -19.69 9.05 20.88
N ASP A 19 -19.76 10.07 20.05
CA ASP A 19 -19.85 11.46 20.48
C ASP A 19 -21.22 11.78 21.13
N GLN A 20 -22.22 10.89 20.96
CA GLN A 20 -23.53 10.97 21.62
C GLN A 20 -23.58 10.27 22.99
N LEU A 21 -22.48 9.66 23.45
CA LEU A 21 -22.43 9.08 24.80
C LEU A 21 -22.76 10.14 25.87
N PRO A 22 -23.26 9.75 27.05
CA PRO A 22 -23.58 10.71 28.10
C PRO A 22 -22.31 11.34 28.69
N ASP A 23 -22.43 12.60 29.12
CA ASP A 23 -21.41 13.30 29.90
C ASP A 23 -21.40 12.88 31.38
N HIS A 24 -21.56 11.58 31.65
CA HIS A 24 -21.70 11.02 32.99
C HIS A 24 -20.63 9.96 33.29
N PRO A 25 -20.32 9.72 34.58
CA PRO A 25 -19.51 8.59 35.00
C PRO A 25 -20.24 7.26 34.76
N GLY A 26 -19.47 6.22 34.43
CA GLY A 26 -20.03 4.90 34.19
C GLY A 26 -19.03 3.83 33.77
N ILE A 27 -19.52 2.59 33.69
CA ILE A 27 -18.81 1.44 33.14
C ILE A 27 -19.30 1.20 31.72
N TYR A 28 -18.38 1.02 30.78
CA TYR A 28 -18.69 0.69 29.40
C TYR A 28 -18.19 -0.70 29.03
N PHE A 29 -18.94 -1.35 28.15
CA PHE A 29 -18.76 -2.69 27.64
C PHE A 29 -18.67 -2.58 26.11
N VAL A 30 -17.52 -2.96 25.56
CA VAL A 30 -17.25 -2.90 24.12
C VAL A 30 -17.53 -4.27 23.52
N VAL A 31 -18.51 -4.33 22.64
CA VAL A 31 -19.08 -5.56 22.10
C VAL A 31 -18.98 -5.57 20.57
N GLY A 32 -18.75 -6.74 19.97
CA GLY A 32 -18.75 -6.94 18.52
C GLY A 32 -20.08 -7.42 17.92
N GLU A 33 -20.11 -7.66 16.61
CA GLU A 33 -21.28 -8.07 15.81
C GLU A 33 -22.02 -9.34 16.28
N ARG A 34 -21.40 -10.16 17.13
CA ARG A 34 -21.97 -11.42 17.64
C ARG A 34 -22.16 -11.41 19.16
N GLU A 35 -22.40 -10.23 19.73
CA GLU A 35 -22.47 -10.04 21.19
C GLU A 35 -21.20 -10.47 21.94
N GLN A 36 -20.08 -10.55 21.21
CA GLN A 36 -18.78 -10.91 21.77
C GLN A 36 -18.22 -9.72 22.54
N LEU A 37 -18.08 -9.88 23.87
CA LEU A 37 -17.49 -8.88 24.73
C LEU A 37 -15.97 -8.82 24.54
N PHE A 38 -15.47 -7.68 24.06
CA PHE A 38 -14.04 -7.45 23.86
C PHE A 38 -13.37 -6.80 25.05
N TYR A 39 -14.02 -5.81 25.66
CA TYR A 39 -13.39 -4.94 26.64
C TYR A 39 -14.41 -4.34 27.59
N ILE A 40 -14.05 -4.23 28.86
CA ILE A 40 -14.77 -3.46 29.86
C ILE A 40 -13.84 -2.35 30.33
N GLY A 41 -14.37 -1.15 30.54
CA GLY A 41 -13.63 -0.13 31.24
C GLY A 41 -14.52 0.89 31.93
N GLN A 42 -13.92 1.74 32.76
CA GLN A 42 -14.62 2.86 33.40
C GLN A 42 -14.29 4.23 32.78
N SER A 43 -15.12 5.22 33.06
CA SER A 43 -14.76 6.64 32.91
C SER A 43 -15.52 7.52 33.90
N LYS A 44 -14.91 8.65 34.30
CA LYS A 44 -15.62 9.75 34.97
C LYS A 44 -16.52 10.56 34.03
N ASN A 45 -16.29 10.44 32.72
CA ASN A 45 -17.13 11.01 31.68
C ASN A 45 -17.01 10.13 30.42
N LEU A 46 -18.09 9.42 30.06
CA LEU A 46 -18.10 8.46 28.96
C LEU A 46 -17.85 9.14 27.60
N ARG A 47 -18.53 10.26 27.31
CA ARG A 47 -18.33 11.03 26.07
C ARG A 47 -16.88 11.45 25.86
N LYS A 48 -16.29 12.15 26.84
CA LYS A 48 -14.89 12.62 26.79
C LYS A 48 -13.92 11.47 26.64
N ARG A 49 -14.16 10.33 27.30
CA ARG A 49 -13.30 9.15 27.15
C ARG A 49 -13.25 8.66 25.72
N TRP A 50 -14.36 8.69 25.00
CA TRP A 50 -14.50 8.16 23.64
C TRP A 50 -14.38 9.20 22.51
N ALA A 51 -14.25 10.49 22.82
CA ALA A 51 -14.12 11.59 21.85
C ALA A 51 -12.90 11.47 20.90
N GLY A 52 -11.93 10.59 21.19
CA GLY A 52 -10.87 10.23 20.24
C GLY A 52 -9.60 9.72 20.91
N ALA A 53 -8.65 10.62 21.15
CA ALA A 53 -7.28 10.28 21.56
C ALA A 53 -7.16 9.72 23.00
N SER A 54 -8.15 9.99 23.85
CA SER A 54 -8.17 9.60 25.26
C SER A 54 -8.39 8.10 25.49
N HIS A 55 -9.07 7.41 24.57
CA HIS A 55 -9.28 5.97 24.70
C HIS A 55 -8.11 5.21 24.06
N HIS A 56 -7.25 4.66 24.90
CA HIS A 56 -6.01 3.97 24.49
C HIS A 56 -6.23 2.80 23.48
N ARG A 57 -7.41 2.17 23.46
CA ARG A 57 -7.79 1.14 22.45
C ARG A 57 -8.67 1.63 21.30
N TYR A 58 -8.97 2.93 21.19
CA TYR A 58 -9.88 3.44 20.13
C TYR A 58 -9.45 2.99 18.73
N LYS A 59 -8.16 3.14 18.40
CA LYS A 59 -7.62 2.71 17.10
C LYS A 59 -7.81 1.21 16.84
N GLN A 60 -7.79 0.38 17.89
CA GLN A 60 -8.01 -1.06 17.79
C GLN A 60 -9.46 -1.39 17.42
N PHE A 61 -10.42 -0.69 18.03
CA PHE A 61 -11.84 -0.87 17.75
C PHE A 61 -12.24 -0.26 16.41
N ALA A 62 -11.77 0.95 16.08
CA ALA A 62 -12.06 1.59 14.81
C ALA A 62 -11.62 0.75 13.60
N ARG A 63 -10.49 0.03 13.71
CA ARG A 63 -10.01 -0.89 12.67
C ARG A 63 -10.86 -2.16 12.51
N LYS A 64 -11.62 -2.57 13.54
CA LYS A 64 -12.60 -3.65 13.42
C LYS A 64 -13.87 -3.22 12.69
N GLY A 65 -14.07 -1.91 12.49
CA GLY A 65 -15.22 -1.30 11.82
C GLY A 65 -16.05 -0.46 12.79
N LEU A 66 -16.27 0.81 12.46
CA LEU A 66 -17.01 1.76 13.33
C LEU A 66 -18.47 1.35 13.56
N ASP A 67 -19.08 0.65 12.61
CA ASP A 67 -20.47 0.18 12.67
C ASP A 67 -20.58 -1.24 13.25
N LYS A 68 -19.45 -1.89 13.47
CA LYS A 68 -19.34 -3.29 13.93
C LYS A 68 -19.09 -3.40 15.44
N ILE A 69 -18.88 -2.27 16.09
CA ILE A 69 -18.55 -2.17 17.50
C ILE A 69 -19.66 -1.38 18.20
N VAL A 70 -20.21 -1.97 19.25
CA VAL A 70 -21.21 -1.36 20.13
C VAL A 70 -20.58 -1.07 21.48
N ILE A 71 -20.84 0.12 22.01
CA ILE A 71 -20.51 0.53 23.37
C ILE A 71 -21.81 0.47 24.16
N LYS A 72 -21.97 -0.56 24.99
CA LYS A 72 -23.02 -0.62 26.02
C LYS A 72 -22.49 0.04 27.29
N TYR A 73 -23.33 0.66 28.09
CA TYR A 73 -22.87 1.29 29.33
C TYR A 73 -23.90 1.23 30.44
N ILE A 74 -23.40 1.29 31.68
CA ILE A 74 -24.17 1.60 32.88
C ILE A 74 -23.66 2.91 33.46
N LEU A 75 -24.57 3.73 33.98
CA LEU A 75 -24.20 4.90 34.77
C LEU A 75 -23.88 4.46 36.20
N ALA A 76 -22.83 5.02 36.79
CA ALA A 76 -22.40 4.70 38.15
C ALA A 76 -21.76 5.92 38.80
N SER A 77 -21.79 6.01 40.12
CA SER A 77 -21.10 7.10 40.80
C SER A 77 -19.58 6.96 40.65
N VAL A 78 -18.85 8.07 40.74
CA VAL A 78 -17.38 8.07 40.61
C VAL A 78 -16.71 7.18 41.67
N SER A 79 -17.28 7.10 42.87
CA SER A 79 -16.80 6.27 43.98
C SER A 79 -16.87 4.77 43.71
N GLU A 80 -17.82 4.33 42.88
CA GLU A 80 -18.08 2.90 42.63
C GLU A 80 -17.32 2.37 41.41
N LEU A 81 -16.73 3.25 40.59
CA LEU A 81 -16.22 2.86 39.27
C LEU A 81 -15.13 1.79 39.34
N ASN A 82 -14.19 1.91 40.27
CA ASN A 82 -13.10 0.93 40.42
C ASN A 82 -13.64 -0.44 40.83
N GLU A 83 -14.54 -0.48 41.81
CA GLU A 83 -15.12 -1.73 42.31
C GLU A 83 -15.94 -2.42 41.21
N LEU A 84 -16.80 -1.67 40.52
CA LEU A 84 -17.62 -2.20 39.43
C LEU A 84 -16.78 -2.66 38.25
N GLU A 85 -15.74 -1.91 37.85
CA GLU A 85 -14.83 -2.31 36.77
C GLU A 85 -14.14 -3.63 37.10
N CYS A 86 -13.54 -3.76 38.30
CA CYS A 86 -12.91 -5.00 38.74
C CYS A 86 -13.90 -6.16 38.75
N LYS A 87 -15.06 -5.98 39.40
CA LYS A 87 -16.11 -6.99 39.48
C LYS A 87 -16.54 -7.50 38.10
N TYR A 88 -16.83 -6.60 37.17
CA TYR A 88 -17.29 -7.02 35.84
C TYR A 88 -16.17 -7.62 34.98
N ILE A 89 -14.92 -7.14 35.11
CA ILE A 89 -13.78 -7.77 34.43
C ILE A 89 -13.58 -9.20 34.94
N GLU A 90 -13.63 -9.42 36.24
CA GLU A 90 -13.51 -10.76 36.86
C GLU A 90 -14.66 -11.67 36.44
N GLN A 91 -15.89 -11.14 36.45
CA GLN A 91 -17.09 -11.91 36.10
C GLN A 91 -17.11 -12.33 34.61
N PHE A 92 -16.72 -11.45 33.69
CA PHE A 92 -16.88 -11.69 32.25
C PHE A 92 -15.59 -12.05 31.51
N ASN A 93 -14.43 -11.92 32.16
CA ASN A 93 -13.10 -12.16 31.61
C ASN A 93 -12.92 -11.67 30.14
N PRO A 94 -13.06 -10.35 29.87
CA PRO A 94 -13.06 -9.86 28.50
C PRO A 94 -11.71 -10.01 27.81
N LEU A 95 -11.73 -10.39 26.53
CA LEU A 95 -10.54 -10.75 25.75
C LEU A 95 -9.41 -9.72 25.75
N LEU A 96 -9.73 -8.42 25.81
CA LEU A 96 -8.75 -7.35 25.65
C LEU A 96 -8.37 -6.67 26.97
N ASN A 97 -9.00 -6.97 28.10
CA ASN A 97 -8.68 -6.30 29.37
C ASN A 97 -7.25 -6.59 29.83
N TYR A 98 -6.80 -7.84 29.72
CA TYR A 98 -5.44 -8.27 30.10
C TYR A 98 -4.43 -8.26 28.94
N GLY A 99 -4.89 -8.05 27.70
CA GLY A 99 -4.04 -8.11 26.51
C GLY A 99 -3.28 -6.80 26.26
N LYS A 100 -2.04 -6.89 25.77
CA LYS A 100 -1.26 -5.70 25.37
C LYS A 100 -2.00 -4.89 24.29
N VAL A 101 -2.00 -3.57 24.43
CA VAL A 101 -2.57 -2.64 23.44
C VAL A 101 -1.77 -2.76 22.15
N LYS A 102 -2.42 -3.08 21.04
CA LYS A 102 -1.74 -3.16 19.74
C LYS A 102 -1.29 -1.75 19.33
N LYS A 103 0.04 -1.53 19.28
CA LYS A 103 0.61 -0.31 18.70
C LYS A 103 0.43 -0.37 17.20
N TYR A 104 -0.45 0.46 16.69
CA TYR A 104 -0.61 0.63 15.27
C TYR A 104 0.35 1.71 14.80
N LEU A 105 1.36 1.31 14.02
CA LEU A 105 2.15 2.27 13.26
C LEU A 105 1.18 3.14 12.43
N PRO A 106 1.49 4.44 12.27
CA PRO A 106 0.80 5.26 11.27
C PRO A 106 0.77 4.44 9.99
N LYS A 107 -0.41 4.32 9.36
CA LYS A 107 -0.42 3.71 8.02
C LYS A 107 0.55 4.56 7.21
N THR A 108 1.63 3.95 6.71
CA THR A 108 2.36 4.56 5.61
C THR A 108 1.29 5.00 4.61
N ILE A 109 1.43 6.25 4.19
CA ILE A 109 0.66 6.90 3.13
C ILE A 109 0.33 5.83 2.09
N THR A 110 -0.95 5.49 1.93
CA THR A 110 -1.33 4.31 1.13
C THR A 110 -0.78 4.42 -0.30
N ARG A 111 -0.81 5.63 -0.88
CA ARG A 111 -0.16 5.93 -2.17
C ARG A 111 1.34 5.68 -2.18
N PHE A 112 2.09 6.21 -1.22
CA PHE A 112 3.55 6.02 -1.16
C PHE A 112 3.93 4.55 -0.93
N SER A 113 3.24 3.85 -0.01
CA SER A 113 3.49 2.43 0.21
C SER A 113 3.19 1.59 -1.03
N GLU A 114 2.18 2.00 -1.81
CA GLU A 114 1.89 1.33 -3.06
C GLU A 114 2.95 1.65 -4.11
N LEU A 115 3.36 2.90 -4.31
CA LEU A 115 4.47 3.26 -5.20
C LEU A 115 5.73 2.45 -4.86
N GLN A 116 6.13 2.41 -3.59
CA GLN A 116 7.26 1.60 -3.13
C GLN A 116 7.07 0.12 -3.48
N ARG A 117 5.86 -0.42 -3.38
CA ARG A 117 5.56 -1.79 -3.78
C ARG A 117 5.70 -1.96 -5.30
N LEU A 118 5.19 -1.03 -6.13
CA LEU A 118 5.32 -1.09 -7.59
C LEU A 118 6.79 -1.08 -8.01
N LEU A 119 7.57 -0.14 -7.48
CA LEU A 119 9.00 -0.02 -7.75
C LEU A 119 9.77 -1.27 -7.34
N LYS A 120 9.45 -1.87 -6.19
CA LYS A 120 10.05 -3.15 -5.75
C LYS A 120 9.74 -4.29 -6.71
N LEU A 121 8.53 -4.35 -7.25
CA LEU A 121 8.18 -5.39 -8.23
C LEU A 121 8.94 -5.18 -9.54
N ALA A 122 9.25 -3.93 -9.92
CA ALA A 122 10.06 -3.64 -11.11
C ALA A 122 11.54 -4.02 -10.89
N SER A 123 12.11 -3.76 -9.70
CA SER A 123 13.52 -4.09 -9.45
C SER A 123 13.79 -5.56 -9.14
N GLN A 124 12.77 -6.33 -8.75
CA GLN A 124 12.95 -7.72 -8.29
C GLN A 124 12.16 -8.71 -9.15
N PRO A 125 12.68 -9.93 -9.34
CA PRO A 125 11.89 -11.01 -9.91
C PRO A 125 10.75 -11.41 -8.94
N LEU A 126 9.52 -11.54 -9.45
CA LEU A 126 8.30 -11.89 -8.70
C LEU A 126 8.38 -13.17 -7.88
N PHE A 127 9.30 -14.08 -8.22
CA PHE A 127 9.55 -15.29 -7.49
C PHE A 127 11.06 -15.42 -7.25
N PRO A 128 11.51 -15.81 -6.05
CA PRO A 128 12.82 -16.41 -5.87
C PRO A 128 12.78 -17.82 -6.48
N SER A 129 12.59 -17.92 -7.80
CA SER A 129 12.90 -19.15 -8.52
C SER A 129 14.42 -19.19 -8.68
N ILE A 130 15.08 -19.43 -7.55
CA ILE A 130 16.37 -20.09 -7.50
C ILE A 130 16.25 -21.27 -8.47
N ILE A 131 17.04 -21.23 -9.55
CA ILE A 131 17.34 -22.36 -10.43
C ILE A 131 16.25 -22.70 -11.46
N TYR A 132 16.54 -22.42 -12.74
CA TYR A 132 15.92 -23.13 -13.85
C TYR A 132 16.46 -24.56 -13.82
N LYS A 133 15.66 -25.54 -13.37
CA LYS A 133 16.04 -26.96 -13.48
C LYS A 133 15.80 -27.36 -14.93
N SER A 134 16.86 -27.60 -15.70
CA SER A 134 16.71 -28.25 -17.01
C SER A 134 16.20 -29.69 -16.82
N ARG A 135 15.67 -30.31 -17.89
CA ARG A 135 15.19 -31.71 -17.91
C ARG A 135 16.22 -32.73 -17.37
N ASN A 136 17.50 -32.35 -17.25
CA ASN A 136 18.58 -33.22 -16.78
C ASN A 136 19.02 -32.93 -15.33
N GLY A 137 18.24 -32.14 -14.57
CA GLY A 137 18.55 -31.82 -13.16
C GLY A 137 19.72 -30.86 -12.97
N LYS A 138 20.34 -30.36 -14.04
CA LYS A 138 21.42 -29.36 -13.96
C LYS A 138 20.82 -27.96 -13.77
N THR A 139 21.29 -27.31 -12.73
CA THR A 139 21.06 -25.89 -12.46
C THR A 139 21.82 -25.04 -13.47
N ILE A 140 21.11 -24.21 -14.23
CA ILE A 140 21.73 -23.17 -15.05
C ILE A 140 21.60 -21.84 -14.29
N PRO A 141 22.71 -21.13 -13.98
CA PRO A 141 22.63 -19.80 -13.42
C PRO A 141 21.92 -18.88 -14.41
N ARG A 142 21.10 -17.96 -13.89
CA ARG A 142 20.47 -16.94 -14.74
C ARG A 142 21.50 -15.94 -15.19
N GLU A 143 21.31 -15.40 -16.38
CA GLU A 143 22.13 -14.30 -16.86
C GLU A 143 21.87 -13.05 -16.01
N PRO A 144 22.85 -12.15 -15.85
CA PRO A 144 22.69 -10.98 -14.98
C PRO A 144 21.52 -10.05 -15.37
N TYR A 145 21.16 -9.99 -16.66
CA TYR A 145 20.01 -9.22 -17.15
C TYR A 145 18.65 -9.82 -16.73
N ASP A 146 18.60 -11.07 -16.28
CA ASP A 146 17.39 -11.72 -15.76
C ASP A 146 17.10 -11.40 -14.29
N LEU A 147 17.99 -10.66 -13.63
CA LEU A 147 17.90 -10.38 -12.20
C LEU A 147 16.94 -9.22 -11.86
N PHE A 148 16.38 -8.54 -12.85
CA PHE A 148 15.40 -7.47 -12.68
C PHE A 148 14.26 -7.58 -13.70
N ARG A 149 13.15 -6.87 -13.44
CA ARG A 149 11.93 -6.91 -14.27
C ARG A 149 11.66 -5.61 -14.99
N GLY A 150 12.31 -4.53 -14.58
CA GLY A 150 12.23 -3.24 -15.24
C GLY A 150 13.36 -2.32 -14.83
N PHE A 151 13.63 -1.35 -15.68
CA PHE A 151 14.58 -0.29 -15.41
C PHE A 151 13.91 1.07 -15.59
N VAL A 152 14.53 2.10 -15.02
CA VAL A 152 14.04 3.47 -15.06
C VAL A 152 14.86 4.36 -15.98
N ALA A 153 14.21 5.34 -16.58
CA ALA A 153 14.82 6.46 -17.26
C ALA A 153 14.00 7.72 -17.01
N GLY A 154 14.64 8.89 -16.99
CA GLY A 154 13.94 10.17 -16.82
C GLY A 154 13.38 10.66 -18.16
N VAL A 155 12.18 11.23 -18.14
CA VAL A 155 11.59 11.99 -19.26
C VAL A 155 11.23 13.37 -18.70
N TYR A 156 11.47 14.44 -19.45
CA TYR A 156 10.87 15.74 -19.14
C TYR A 156 9.88 16.09 -20.23
N GLU A 157 8.61 16.18 -19.88
CA GLU A 157 7.56 16.64 -20.77
C GLU A 157 6.89 17.86 -20.14
N ASN A 158 6.79 18.97 -20.88
CA ASN A 158 6.05 20.17 -20.46
C ASN A 158 6.45 20.72 -19.07
N GLN A 159 7.75 20.72 -18.73
CA GLN A 159 8.29 21.14 -17.41
C GLN A 159 7.87 20.25 -16.23
N GLN A 160 7.19 19.14 -16.49
CA GLN A 160 6.88 18.12 -15.51
C GLN A 160 7.91 16.99 -15.61
N LEU A 161 8.40 16.52 -14.47
CA LEU A 161 9.27 15.35 -14.44
C LEU A 161 8.41 14.10 -14.61
N HIS A 162 8.81 13.27 -15.56
CA HIS A 162 8.26 11.95 -15.78
C HIS A 162 9.37 10.91 -15.54
N ILE A 163 9.04 9.81 -14.89
CA ILE A 163 9.95 8.68 -14.72
C ILE A 163 9.36 7.52 -15.49
N LEU A 164 10.00 7.20 -16.62
CA LEU A 164 9.70 6.02 -17.40
C LEU A 164 10.23 4.80 -16.66
N VAL A 165 9.36 3.81 -16.48
CA VAL A 165 9.65 2.50 -15.89
C VAL A 165 9.35 1.46 -16.97
N LEU A 166 10.38 1.08 -17.73
CA LEU A 166 10.25 0.08 -18.79
C LEU A 166 10.25 -1.33 -18.16
N CYS A 167 9.20 -2.10 -18.42
CA CYS A 167 8.94 -3.39 -17.78
C CYS A 167 8.97 -4.53 -18.80
N ARG A 168 9.56 -5.66 -18.40
CA ARG A 168 9.83 -6.81 -19.28
C ARG A 168 8.60 -7.62 -19.67
N GLN A 169 7.57 -7.73 -18.83
CA GLN A 169 6.28 -8.40 -19.14
C GLN A 169 5.37 -8.52 -17.90
N ASN A 170 4.05 -8.38 -18.11
CA ASN A 170 2.97 -8.67 -17.14
C ASN A 170 3.14 -7.96 -15.78
N MET A 171 3.86 -6.85 -15.78
CA MET A 171 4.03 -5.95 -14.65
C MET A 171 2.83 -5.02 -14.59
N GLY A 172 2.53 -4.30 -15.66
CA GLY A 172 1.39 -3.42 -15.85
C GLY A 172 0.05 -4.07 -15.52
N GLU A 173 -0.24 -5.31 -15.93
CA GLU A 173 -1.46 -6.00 -15.51
C GLU A 173 -1.50 -6.27 -13.99
N LEU A 174 -0.38 -6.66 -13.36
CA LEU A 174 -0.26 -6.78 -11.90
C LEU A 174 -0.43 -5.42 -11.20
N LEU A 175 0.09 -4.35 -11.80
CA LEU A 175 -0.04 -2.97 -11.35
C LEU A 175 -1.50 -2.51 -11.48
N TRP A 176 -2.16 -2.82 -12.59
CA TRP A 176 -3.57 -2.55 -12.89
C TRP A 176 -4.53 -3.29 -11.95
N LYS A 177 -4.33 -4.59 -11.75
CA LYS A 177 -5.12 -5.37 -10.77
C LYS A 177 -4.97 -4.78 -9.37
N SER A 178 -3.77 -4.31 -9.03
CA SER A 178 -3.54 -3.65 -7.75
C SER A 178 -4.24 -2.31 -7.65
N SER A 179 -4.32 -1.53 -8.73
CA SER A 179 -4.91 -0.20 -8.73
C SER A 179 -6.44 -0.20 -8.83
N CYS A 180 -7.01 -1.19 -9.53
CA CYS A 180 -8.45 -1.42 -9.60
C CYS A 180 -9.04 -1.99 -8.30
N HIS A 181 -8.20 -2.41 -7.35
CA HIS A 181 -8.66 -2.89 -6.06
C HIS A 181 -9.40 -1.76 -5.32
N ARG A 182 -10.63 -2.03 -4.85
CA ARG A 182 -11.56 -1.03 -4.29
C ARG A 182 -10.98 -0.18 -3.16
N THR A 183 -10.03 -0.71 -2.38
CA THR A 183 -9.34 0.02 -1.29
C THR A 183 -8.11 0.80 -1.75
N LYS A 184 -7.74 0.70 -3.02
CA LYS A 184 -6.52 1.25 -3.63
C LYS A 184 -6.82 2.19 -4.80
N GLN A 185 -8.08 2.54 -5.07
CA GLN A 185 -8.57 3.45 -6.13
C GLN A 185 -7.93 4.86 -6.18
N SER A 186 -6.98 5.16 -5.31
CA SER A 186 -6.19 6.38 -5.30
C SER A 186 -5.18 6.52 -6.45
N PHE A 187 -5.14 5.58 -7.39
CA PHE A 187 -4.34 5.69 -8.62
C PHE A 187 -5.12 6.43 -9.70
N TYR A 188 -4.51 7.45 -10.29
CA TYR A 188 -5.01 8.01 -11.53
C TYR A 188 -4.37 7.23 -12.68
N ILE A 189 -5.12 6.27 -13.22
CA ILE A 189 -4.79 5.69 -14.53
C ILE A 189 -5.72 6.42 -15.48
N SER A 190 -5.18 7.31 -16.32
CA SER A 190 -6.00 7.96 -17.32
C SER A 190 -6.55 6.90 -18.28
N PRO A 191 -7.88 6.73 -18.39
CA PRO A 191 -8.47 5.83 -19.39
C PRO A 191 -8.30 6.37 -20.82
N GLU A 192 -8.00 7.67 -20.98
CA GLU A 192 -7.93 8.33 -22.29
C GLU A 192 -6.75 7.87 -23.16
N GLN A 193 -5.82 7.08 -22.60
CA GLN A 193 -4.74 6.43 -23.36
C GLN A 193 -4.97 4.92 -23.58
N GLN A 194 -6.23 4.48 -23.62
CA GLN A 194 -6.62 3.13 -24.07
C GLN A 194 -6.10 2.73 -25.47
N LEU A 195 -5.50 3.66 -26.22
CA LEU A 195 -4.77 3.39 -27.47
C LEU A 195 -3.49 2.56 -27.27
N LEU A 196 -2.90 2.57 -26.06
CA LEU A 196 -1.67 1.84 -25.74
C LEU A 196 -1.94 0.87 -24.59
N ALA A 197 -2.29 -0.39 -24.92
CA ALA A 197 -2.60 -1.45 -23.95
C ALA A 197 -1.46 -1.78 -22.95
N SER A 198 -0.31 -1.13 -23.08
CA SER A 198 0.94 -1.41 -22.38
C SER A 198 1.42 -0.28 -21.46
N CYS A 199 0.69 0.84 -21.34
CA CYS A 199 1.15 2.03 -20.61
C CYS A 199 0.26 2.37 -19.40
N TYR A 200 0.89 2.64 -18.25
CA TYR A 200 0.20 2.93 -16.99
C TYR A 200 0.84 4.11 -16.27
N PHE A 201 0.03 5.02 -15.75
CA PHE A 201 0.50 6.24 -15.12
C PHE A 201 0.26 6.22 -13.61
N PHE A 202 1.22 6.77 -12.87
CA PHE A 202 1.08 7.08 -11.44
C PHE A 202 1.49 8.53 -11.22
N ASP A 203 0.51 9.38 -10.96
CA ASP A 203 0.77 10.77 -10.59
C ASP A 203 1.13 10.86 -9.10
N ALA A 204 2.39 11.19 -8.82
CA ALA A 204 2.92 11.44 -7.49
C ALA A 204 2.96 12.95 -7.14
N ARG A 205 2.23 13.80 -7.88
CA ARG A 205 2.27 15.27 -7.93
C ARG A 205 3.61 15.87 -8.37
N GLN A 206 4.68 15.49 -7.70
CA GLN A 206 6.04 15.95 -8.01
C GLN A 206 6.58 15.37 -9.31
N VAL A 207 6.11 14.16 -9.63
CA VAL A 207 6.58 13.36 -10.75
C VAL A 207 5.45 12.44 -11.21
N ILE A 208 5.36 12.21 -12.51
CA ILE A 208 4.51 11.17 -13.07
C ILE A 208 5.39 9.95 -13.35
N PHE A 209 5.05 8.80 -12.78
CA PHE A 209 5.68 7.54 -13.18
C PHE A 209 4.89 6.94 -14.34
N GLU A 210 5.59 6.60 -15.41
CA GLU A 210 5.05 5.97 -16.62
C GLU A 210 5.57 4.53 -16.68
N PHE A 211 4.72 3.55 -16.41
CA PHE A 211 5.08 2.15 -16.53
C PHE A 211 4.72 1.66 -17.92
N VAL A 212 5.72 1.25 -18.71
CA VAL A 212 5.53 0.78 -20.09
C VAL A 212 5.98 -0.67 -20.22
N GLU A 213 5.13 -1.52 -20.79
CA GLU A 213 5.38 -2.96 -20.92
C GLU A 213 5.85 -3.39 -22.31
N LEU A 214 6.85 -4.27 -22.33
CA LEU A 214 7.29 -5.00 -23.52
C LEU A 214 6.72 -6.42 -23.49
N PHE A 215 5.58 -6.67 -24.13
CA PHE A 215 4.90 -7.98 -24.03
C PHE A 215 5.58 -9.11 -24.81
N ASP A 216 6.29 -8.81 -25.90
CA ASP A 216 7.03 -9.81 -26.65
C ASP A 216 8.31 -10.17 -25.90
N CYS A 217 8.39 -11.40 -25.37
CA CYS A 217 9.54 -11.84 -24.59
C CYS A 217 10.82 -11.90 -25.41
N ASN A 218 10.78 -12.20 -26.71
CA ASN A 218 11.99 -12.22 -27.54
C ASN A 218 12.53 -10.79 -27.70
N PHE A 219 11.65 -9.83 -27.92
CA PHE A 219 12.02 -8.42 -28.01
C PHE A 219 12.47 -7.86 -26.67
N ALA A 220 11.69 -8.09 -25.61
CA ALA A 220 11.97 -7.58 -24.28
C ALA A 220 13.31 -8.12 -23.78
N ASP A 221 13.58 -9.40 -23.98
CA ASP A 221 14.85 -10.02 -23.58
C ASP A 221 16.03 -9.41 -24.32
N ALA A 222 15.90 -9.18 -25.63
CA ALA A 222 16.93 -8.52 -26.43
C ALA A 222 17.21 -7.08 -25.93
N VAL A 223 16.16 -6.28 -25.69
CA VAL A 223 16.32 -4.93 -25.14
C VAL A 223 16.98 -4.94 -23.77
N PHE A 224 16.56 -5.84 -22.87
CA PHE A 224 17.11 -5.92 -21.52
C PHE A 224 18.55 -6.42 -21.50
N GLN A 225 18.90 -7.35 -22.39
CA GLN A 225 20.26 -7.81 -22.59
C GLN A 225 21.15 -6.68 -23.12
N ASP A 226 20.67 -5.90 -24.09
CA ASP A 226 21.40 -4.81 -24.71
C ASP A 226 21.62 -3.62 -23.75
N VAL A 227 20.63 -3.26 -22.93
CA VAL A 227 20.78 -2.16 -21.95
C VAL A 227 21.57 -2.54 -20.71
N TYR A 228 21.65 -3.83 -20.37
CA TYR A 228 22.22 -4.30 -19.11
C TYR A 228 23.64 -3.77 -18.81
N PRO A 229 24.56 -3.68 -19.79
CA PRO A 229 25.88 -3.10 -19.54
C PRO A 229 25.85 -1.65 -19.06
N ASP A 230 24.77 -0.91 -19.34
CA ASP A 230 24.65 0.53 -19.12
C ASP A 230 23.69 0.90 -17.98
N VAL A 231 23.21 -0.08 -17.19
CA VAL A 231 22.34 0.20 -16.03
C VAL A 231 23.14 0.40 -14.74
N LEU A 232 22.72 1.40 -13.96
CA LEU A 232 23.25 1.74 -12.65
C LEU A 232 22.17 1.59 -11.57
N ASN A 233 22.57 1.54 -10.30
CA ASN A 233 21.61 1.52 -9.20
C ASN A 233 21.18 2.95 -8.85
N TYR A 234 19.88 3.16 -8.72
CA TYR A 234 19.25 4.42 -8.27
C TYR A 234 18.37 4.18 -7.06
N GLU A 235 18.36 5.11 -6.12
CA GLU A 235 17.46 5.08 -4.96
C GLU A 235 16.24 5.97 -5.21
N ILE A 236 15.07 5.36 -5.40
CA ILE A 236 13.81 6.09 -5.61
C ILE A 236 12.79 5.60 -4.60
N ALA A 237 12.18 6.53 -3.85
CA ALA A 237 11.23 6.21 -2.79
C ALA A 237 11.79 5.24 -1.72
N GLY A 238 13.11 5.16 -1.53
CA GLY A 238 13.75 4.16 -0.66
C GLY A 238 13.68 2.74 -1.22
N VAL A 239 13.70 2.61 -2.54
CA VAL A 239 13.81 1.36 -3.29
C VAL A 239 14.97 1.51 -4.26
N THR A 240 15.90 0.55 -4.21
CA THR A 240 16.96 0.42 -5.21
C THR A 240 16.36 -0.09 -6.52
N LEU A 241 16.53 0.68 -7.59
CA LEU A 241 16.11 0.38 -8.95
C LEU A 241 17.31 0.33 -9.89
N LYS A 242 17.14 -0.33 -11.03
CA LYS A 242 18.06 -0.22 -12.17
C LYS A 242 17.67 1.00 -12.99
N GLY A 243 18.59 1.91 -13.27
CA GLY A 243 18.37 3.07 -14.11
C GLY A 243 19.39 3.16 -15.22
N LEU A 244 18.96 3.66 -16.38
CA LEU A 244 19.83 3.78 -17.55
C LEU A 244 20.75 5.00 -17.41
N SER A 245 22.06 4.78 -17.54
CA SER A 245 23.06 5.85 -17.42
C SER A 245 23.02 6.84 -18.59
N GLN A 246 22.70 6.35 -19.79
CA GLN A 246 22.60 7.13 -21.02
C GLN A 246 21.28 6.83 -21.74
N PRO A 247 20.25 7.67 -21.58
CA PRO A 247 18.94 7.40 -22.15
C PRO A 247 18.90 7.34 -23.68
N THR A 248 19.85 8.02 -24.34
CA THR A 248 20.04 7.98 -25.81
C THR A 248 20.38 6.58 -26.33
N LEU A 249 20.88 5.67 -25.49
CA LEU A 249 21.15 4.29 -25.89
C LEU A 249 19.85 3.50 -26.09
N LEU A 250 18.78 3.84 -25.36
CA LEU A 250 17.51 3.12 -25.47
C LEU A 250 16.94 3.22 -26.88
N SER A 251 16.96 4.39 -27.52
CA SER A 251 16.49 4.55 -28.90
C SER A 251 17.30 3.70 -29.89
N SER A 252 18.62 3.60 -29.69
CA SER A 252 19.50 2.72 -30.47
C SER A 252 19.13 1.25 -30.31
N TYR A 253 18.88 0.81 -29.07
CA TYR A 253 18.50 -0.57 -28.78
C TYR A 253 17.12 -0.93 -29.33
N LEU A 254 16.14 -0.03 -29.22
CA LEU A 254 14.80 -0.22 -29.80
C LEU A 254 14.84 -0.26 -31.34
N SER A 255 15.70 0.56 -31.96
CA SER A 255 15.82 0.63 -33.42
C SER A 255 16.45 -0.64 -34.03
N LYS A 256 17.40 -1.27 -33.33
CA LYS A 256 18.06 -2.52 -33.79
C LYS A 256 17.15 -3.73 -33.76
N ASN A 257 16.27 -3.82 -32.78
CA ASN A 257 15.46 -5.02 -32.50
C ASN A 257 14.04 -4.93 -33.10
N SER A 258 13.89 -4.19 -34.19
CA SER A 258 12.62 -3.56 -34.61
C SER A 258 11.69 -4.41 -35.50
N THR A 259 11.99 -5.69 -35.72
CA THR A 259 11.40 -6.46 -36.83
C THR A 259 10.05 -7.14 -36.57
N ASN A 260 9.51 -7.21 -35.34
CA ASN A 260 8.32 -8.04 -35.04
C ASN A 260 7.27 -7.51 -34.02
N ILE A 261 7.30 -6.24 -33.62
CA ILE A 261 6.36 -5.70 -32.60
C ILE A 261 5.15 -5.03 -33.24
N ASP A 262 4.00 -5.07 -32.56
CA ASP A 262 2.87 -4.18 -32.78
C ASP A 262 3.30 -2.70 -32.88
N ASN A 263 2.97 -2.05 -34.00
CA ASN A 263 3.55 -0.76 -34.39
C ASN A 263 3.29 0.34 -33.35
N LEU A 264 2.12 0.36 -32.68
CA LEU A 264 1.72 1.46 -31.81
C LEU A 264 2.55 1.59 -30.52
N GLY A 265 2.82 0.48 -29.82
CA GLY A 265 3.59 0.50 -28.58
C GLY A 265 5.06 0.86 -28.81
N LYS A 266 5.60 0.40 -29.94
CA LYS A 266 6.96 0.72 -30.39
C LYS A 266 7.07 2.18 -30.81
N ASP A 267 6.15 2.69 -31.62
CA ASP A 267 6.17 4.08 -32.08
C ASP A 267 6.06 5.06 -30.90
N TYR A 268 5.24 4.71 -29.90
CA TYR A 268 5.18 5.46 -28.64
C TYR A 268 6.51 5.44 -27.89
N LEU A 269 7.12 4.26 -27.71
CA LEU A 269 8.41 4.15 -27.05
C LEU A 269 9.51 4.91 -27.80
N LEU A 270 9.56 4.82 -29.12
CA LEU A 270 10.50 5.58 -29.94
C LEU A 270 10.28 7.09 -29.74
N GLY A 271 9.04 7.56 -29.82
CA GLY A 271 8.69 8.96 -29.60
C GLY A 271 9.02 9.47 -28.19
N ILE A 272 8.91 8.62 -27.16
CA ILE A 272 9.36 8.95 -25.79
C ILE A 272 10.87 8.95 -25.70
N THR A 273 11.55 8.00 -26.35
CA THR A 273 13.01 7.88 -26.24
C THR A 273 13.76 9.10 -26.73
N GLU A 274 13.21 9.82 -27.71
CA GLU A 274 13.75 11.10 -28.19
C GLU A 274 13.71 12.20 -27.12
N LYS A 275 12.80 12.09 -26.14
CA LYS A 275 12.59 13.06 -25.06
C LYS A 275 13.24 12.64 -23.74
N LEU A 276 13.88 11.47 -23.69
CA LEU A 276 14.49 10.98 -22.45
C LEU A 276 15.67 11.84 -22.02
N GLN A 277 15.76 12.11 -20.73
CA GLN A 277 16.88 12.76 -20.09
C GLN A 277 17.38 11.92 -18.91
N PRO A 278 18.67 12.00 -18.55
CA PRO A 278 19.18 11.31 -17.38
C PRO A 278 18.39 11.75 -16.14
N LEU A 279 18.11 10.80 -15.24
CA LEU A 279 17.52 11.15 -13.96
C LEU A 279 18.55 11.95 -13.14
N PRO A 280 18.17 13.09 -12.52
CA PRO A 280 19.09 13.84 -11.66
C PRO A 280 19.67 12.96 -10.56
N ALA A 281 20.97 13.08 -10.30
CA ALA A 281 21.66 12.27 -9.28
C ALA A 281 21.07 12.51 -7.87
N GLU A 282 20.64 13.74 -7.61
CA GLU A 282 20.01 14.17 -6.37
C GLU A 282 18.47 13.98 -6.33
N PHE A 283 17.87 13.30 -7.31
CA PHE A 283 16.42 13.11 -7.33
C PHE A 283 15.95 12.39 -6.06
N SER A 284 15.01 13.02 -5.35
CA SER A 284 14.37 12.42 -4.18
C SER A 284 12.89 12.81 -4.14
N LEU A 285 12.09 11.88 -3.64
CA LEU A 285 10.67 12.07 -3.46
C LEU A 285 10.36 12.62 -2.07
N ASN A 286 9.67 13.75 -2.01
CA ASN A 286 9.14 14.27 -0.76
C ASN A 286 7.85 13.52 -0.41
N LYS A 287 7.93 12.66 0.61
CA LYS A 287 6.80 11.85 1.08
C LYS A 287 5.58 12.69 1.49
N ASP A 288 5.80 13.94 1.88
CA ASP A 288 4.75 14.87 2.31
C ASP A 288 4.09 15.61 1.14
N LEU A 289 4.62 15.50 -0.10
CA LEU A 289 4.09 16.15 -1.30
C LEU A 289 3.37 15.20 -2.26
N ILE A 290 3.47 13.87 -2.07
CA ILE A 290 2.87 12.82 -2.93
C ILE A 290 1.32 12.73 -2.78
N TRP A 291 0.71 13.70 -2.10
CA TRP A 291 -0.70 13.65 -1.72
C TRP A 291 -1.66 14.09 -2.78
#